data_AF-A0A210QRD4-F1
#
_entry.id   AF-A0A210QRD4-F1
#
_cell.length_a   1.000
_cell.length_b   1.000
_cell.length_c   1.000
_cell.angle_alpha   90.00
_cell.angle_beta   90.00
_cell.angle_gamma   90.00
#
_symmetry.space_group_name_H-M   'P 1'
#
loop_
_entity.id
_entity.type
_entity.pdbx_description
1 polymer ?
#
loop_
_entity_poly.entity_id
_entity_poly.type
_entity_poly.pdbx_seq_one_letter_code
_entity_poly.pdbx_strand_id
1 'polypeptide(L)'
;MWGIVIYCVSVLGLTFVHSVEIVNVVVDDYAKTECQGTHVGFGFSGGHQFHYEALKRRYKDCTYVEGNLEITNLVNSANITYDLSFLSQIEVVTGYVLIGLLDVDHIPLTSLRFIRADNTYNIMGEEYGLVLALTAEADGKEFQKENSTDGEQEIYRHGLVELQLPSLKEISKGKVLFYKNPMLCFVNTVNWHAIVPGRDEPVNYGDDAYRFDCPLECDSACRFGDDIAHCWGLNPLMCQRHEVPVWCHQDCPGRCYDSYILGCCHPECAIGCYGPRDTDCELCKYFKHEGRCVSSCPAGISYRKGQECIRL
;
A
#
# COMPACT_ATOMS: atom_id res chain seq x y z
N MET A 1 -7.90 6.15 21.39
CA MET A 1 -7.59 5.90 22.81
C MET A 1 -8.81 6.35 23.62
N TRP A 2 -9.30 5.58 24.59
CA TRP A 2 -10.47 6.02 25.38
C TRP A 2 -10.02 6.96 26.50
N GLY A 3 -10.69 8.10 26.65
CA GLY A 3 -10.44 9.03 27.75
C GLY A 3 -11.65 9.12 28.67
N ILE A 4 -11.40 9.47 29.93
CA ILE A 4 -12.43 9.57 30.96
C ILE A 4 -12.60 11.04 31.33
N VAL A 5 -13.80 11.58 31.15
CA VAL A 5 -14.17 12.93 31.61
C VAL A 5 -15.03 12.78 32.87
N ILE A 6 -14.63 13.47 33.94
CA ILE A 6 -15.32 13.42 35.23
C ILE A 6 -15.92 14.79 35.52
N TYR A 7 -17.25 14.85 35.65
CA TYR A 7 -17.96 16.08 36.01
C TYR A 7 -18.14 16.13 37.53
N CYS A 8 -17.56 17.13 38.18
CA CYS A 8 -17.66 17.33 39.62
C CYS A 8 -18.48 18.58 39.95
N VAL A 9 -19.29 18.50 41.01
CA VAL A 9 -20.00 19.65 41.58
C VAL A 9 -19.51 19.85 43.00
N SER A 10 -19.20 21.10 43.35
CA SER A 10 -18.72 21.47 44.69
C SER A 10 -19.81 22.20 45.45
N VAL A 11 -20.17 21.69 46.64
CA VAL A 11 -21.13 22.35 47.55
C VAL A 11 -20.55 22.33 48.96
N LEU A 12 -20.51 23.50 49.62
CA LEU A 12 -20.03 23.66 51.00
C LEU A 12 -18.63 23.06 51.25
N GLY A 13 -17.72 23.21 50.28
CA GLY A 13 -16.34 22.73 50.40
C GLY A 13 -16.16 21.22 50.18
N LEU A 14 -17.23 20.49 49.83
CA LEU A 14 -17.17 19.09 49.44
C LEU A 14 -17.40 18.94 47.93
N THR A 15 -16.46 18.28 47.25
CA THR A 15 -16.54 17.92 45.82
C THR A 15 -17.18 16.55 45.66
N PHE A 16 -18.27 16.49 44.89
CA PHE A 16 -18.96 15.25 44.53
C PHE A 16 -18.86 15.01 43.03
N VAL A 17 -18.59 13.77 42.62
CA VAL A 17 -18.63 13.35 41.22
C VAL A 17 -20.10 13.16 40.81
N HIS A 18 -20.55 13.92 39.82
CA HIS A 18 -21.91 13.89 39.32
C HIS A 18 -22.09 12.87 38.18
N SER A 19 -21.14 12.81 37.24
CA SER A 19 -21.15 11.85 36.14
C SER A 19 -19.73 11.58 35.62
N VAL A 20 -19.57 10.42 35.00
CA VAL A 20 -18.34 10.00 34.34
C VAL A 20 -18.69 9.58 32.91
N GLU A 21 -18.10 10.22 31.92
CA GLU A 21 -18.26 9.87 30.51
C GLU A 21 -16.98 9.24 29.97
N ILE A 22 -17.13 8.09 29.30
CA ILE A 22 -16.06 7.49 28.51
C ILE A 22 -16.19 8.07 27.12
N VAL A 23 -15.23 8.90 26.74
CA VAL A 23 -15.23 9.57 25.44
C VAL A 23 -14.17 8.90 24.57
N ASN A 24 -14.48 8.72 23.29
CA ASN A 24 -13.45 8.45 22.31
C ASN A 24 -12.55 9.68 22.22
N VAL A 25 -11.38 9.61 22.86
CA VAL A 25 -10.33 10.58 22.60
C VAL A 25 -9.71 10.16 21.28
N VAL A 26 -10.13 10.86 20.22
CA VAL A 26 -9.31 10.99 19.03
C VAL A 26 -8.10 11.79 19.46
N VAL A 27 -7.10 11.09 19.98
CA VAL A 27 -5.73 11.58 19.90
C VAL A 27 -5.51 11.68 18.41
N ASP A 28 -5.34 12.90 17.91
CA ASP A 28 -4.87 13.14 16.56
C ASP A 28 -3.43 12.62 16.52
N ASP A 29 -3.33 11.30 16.42
CA ASP A 29 -2.12 10.51 16.63
C ASP A 29 -1.26 10.66 15.37
N TYR A 30 -0.10 11.29 15.55
CA TYR A 30 0.90 11.62 14.54
C TYR A 30 0.39 12.52 13.41
N ALA A 31 0.87 13.76 13.41
CA ALA A 31 0.77 14.62 12.24
C ALA A 31 1.28 13.85 11.00
N LYS A 32 0.36 13.40 10.12
CA LYS A 32 0.71 12.81 8.83
C LYS A 32 1.74 13.71 8.17
N THR A 33 2.94 13.17 7.96
CA THR A 33 4.06 13.87 7.34
C THR A 33 3.90 13.71 5.85
N GLU A 34 3.52 14.81 5.22
CA GLU A 34 3.31 14.88 3.78
C GLU A 34 4.65 15.08 3.07
N CYS A 35 4.93 14.24 2.09
CA CYS A 35 6.06 14.39 1.20
C CYS A 35 5.62 14.40 -0.27
N GLN A 36 6.41 15.03 -1.12
CA GLN A 36 6.14 15.09 -2.56
C GLN A 36 6.78 13.90 -3.26
N GLY A 37 5.98 13.17 -4.03
CA GLY A 37 6.40 12.07 -4.89
C GLY A 37 7.19 12.52 -6.11
N THR A 38 7.36 11.60 -7.07
CA THR A 38 8.13 11.82 -8.30
C THR A 38 7.32 11.44 -9.54
N HIS A 39 7.83 11.77 -10.73
CA HIS A 39 7.22 11.46 -12.02
C HIS A 39 8.33 11.26 -13.07
N VAL A 40 9.34 10.47 -12.73
CA VAL A 40 10.50 10.17 -13.59
C VAL A 40 10.45 8.74 -14.17
N GLY A 41 9.49 7.92 -13.74
CA GLY A 41 9.36 6.53 -14.14
C GLY A 41 10.62 5.73 -13.76
N PHE A 42 11.19 5.05 -14.75
CA PHE A 42 12.48 4.34 -14.61
C PHE A 42 13.71 5.25 -14.78
N GLY A 43 13.53 6.55 -15.03
CA GLY A 43 14.64 7.49 -15.11
C GLY A 43 15.22 7.82 -13.74
N PHE A 44 16.52 8.08 -13.68
CA PHE A 44 17.18 8.65 -12.50
C PHE A 44 18.30 9.61 -12.91
N SER A 45 18.83 10.36 -11.94
CA SER A 45 19.90 11.34 -12.17
C SER A 45 21.05 11.16 -11.19
N GLY A 46 22.27 11.46 -11.64
CA GLY A 46 23.48 11.24 -10.84
C GLY A 46 23.90 9.77 -10.80
N GLY A 47 24.71 9.41 -9.79
CA GLY A 47 25.10 8.01 -9.54
C GLY A 47 24.14 7.30 -8.59
N HIS A 48 24.21 5.97 -8.52
CA HIS A 48 23.34 5.14 -7.68
C HIS A 48 23.31 5.58 -6.20
N GLN A 49 24.46 5.93 -5.61
CA GLN A 49 24.50 6.43 -4.23
C GLN A 49 23.73 7.74 -4.08
N PHE A 50 23.93 8.69 -5.01
CA PHE A 50 23.24 9.99 -4.95
C PHE A 50 21.73 9.82 -5.09
N HIS A 51 21.30 8.92 -6.00
CA HIS A 51 19.90 8.58 -6.20
C HIS A 51 19.27 7.96 -4.94
N TYR A 52 19.94 6.97 -4.33
CA TYR A 52 19.49 6.37 -3.07
C TYR A 52 19.36 7.41 -1.93
N GLU A 53 20.36 8.28 -1.76
CA GLU A 53 20.30 9.35 -0.75
C GLU A 53 19.17 10.35 -1.02
N ALA A 54 18.84 10.61 -2.29
CA ALA A 54 17.71 11.45 -2.66
C ALA A 54 16.36 10.79 -2.31
N LEU A 55 16.21 9.49 -2.57
CA LEU A 55 15.03 8.72 -2.16
C LEU A 55 14.88 8.71 -0.64
N LYS A 56 15.95 8.40 0.09
CA LYS A 56 15.97 8.38 1.55
C LYS A 56 15.60 9.74 2.13
N ARG A 57 16.22 10.82 1.65
CA ARG A 57 15.91 12.18 2.11
C ARG A 57 14.45 12.56 1.85
N ARG A 58 13.88 12.12 0.73
CA ARG A 58 12.51 12.45 0.32
C ARG A 58 11.46 11.76 1.18
N TYR A 59 11.64 10.47 1.44
CA TYR A 59 10.61 9.62 2.04
C TYR A 59 10.87 9.28 3.51
N LYS A 60 12.03 9.67 4.05
CA LYS A 60 12.28 9.55 5.49
C LYS A 60 11.24 10.35 6.27
N ASP A 61 10.70 9.68 7.28
CA ASP A 61 9.66 10.14 8.18
C ASP A 61 8.36 10.51 7.43
N CYS A 62 8.10 10.04 6.20
CA CYS A 62 6.90 10.36 5.41
C CYS A 62 5.81 9.29 5.54
N THR A 63 4.58 9.70 5.85
CA THR A 63 3.41 8.80 5.89
C THR A 63 2.43 9.02 4.74
N TYR A 64 2.47 10.18 4.08
CA TYR A 64 1.57 10.55 2.99
C TYR A 64 2.35 11.07 1.79
N VAL A 65 2.35 10.33 0.69
CA VAL A 65 3.00 10.73 -0.56
C VAL A 65 1.98 11.42 -1.45
N GLU A 66 2.16 12.72 -1.65
CA GLU A 66 1.44 13.48 -2.66
C GLU A 66 2.14 13.33 -4.02
N GLY A 67 1.50 12.61 -4.96
CA GLY A 67 2.08 12.19 -6.23
C GLY A 67 2.42 10.70 -6.24
N ASN A 68 3.38 10.31 -7.09
CA ASN A 68 3.72 8.90 -7.28
C ASN A 68 4.90 8.49 -6.39
N LEU A 69 4.87 7.25 -5.91
CA LEU A 69 5.99 6.63 -5.21
C LEU A 69 6.79 5.80 -6.21
N GLU A 70 7.95 6.30 -6.62
CA GLU A 70 8.85 5.60 -7.55
C GLU A 70 10.11 5.15 -6.80
N ILE A 71 10.27 3.85 -6.59
CA ILE A 71 11.45 3.21 -5.99
C ILE A 71 12.16 2.43 -7.09
N THR A 72 13.09 3.10 -7.78
CA THR A 72 13.75 2.53 -8.96
C THR A 72 15.27 2.63 -8.91
N ASN A 73 15.96 1.88 -9.76
CA ASN A 73 17.41 2.00 -10.01
C ASN A 73 18.31 1.76 -8.79
N LEU A 74 17.91 0.84 -7.91
CA LEU A 74 18.69 0.39 -6.75
C LEU A 74 19.36 -0.95 -7.10
N VAL A 75 20.22 -0.93 -8.11
CA VAL A 75 21.02 -2.08 -8.52
C VAL A 75 22.31 -2.15 -7.70
N ASN A 76 22.85 -3.35 -7.53
CA ASN A 76 24.04 -3.57 -6.72
C ASN A 76 25.29 -3.08 -7.47
N SER A 77 25.70 -1.86 -7.16
CA SER A 77 26.99 -1.33 -7.59
C SER A 77 28.00 -1.60 -6.47
N ALA A 78 29.07 -2.33 -6.78
CA ALA A 78 30.08 -2.80 -5.82
C ALA A 78 30.39 -1.74 -4.75
N ASN A 79 29.85 -1.97 -3.53
CA ASN A 79 29.94 -1.18 -2.28
C ASN A 79 28.72 -0.35 -1.86
N ILE A 80 27.53 -0.52 -2.45
CA ILE A 80 26.31 0.15 -1.94
C ILE A 80 25.35 -0.88 -1.34
N THR A 81 24.99 -0.69 -0.07
CA THR A 81 23.92 -1.42 0.59
C THR A 81 22.73 -0.49 0.78
N TYR A 82 21.56 -0.89 0.30
CA TYR A 82 20.34 -0.09 0.39
C TYR A 82 19.55 -0.47 1.65
N ASP A 83 19.52 0.41 2.64
CA ASP A 83 18.57 0.33 3.75
C ASP A 83 17.28 1.06 3.36
N LEU A 84 16.20 0.30 3.16
CA LEU A 84 14.89 0.80 2.72
C LEU A 84 13.87 0.91 3.86
N SER A 85 14.30 0.76 5.12
CA SER A 85 13.42 0.80 6.29
C SER A 85 12.62 2.11 6.41
N PHE A 86 13.12 3.21 5.85
CA PHE A 86 12.44 4.50 5.83
C PHE A 86 11.10 4.49 5.08
N LEU A 87 10.86 3.50 4.22
CA LEU A 87 9.60 3.32 3.47
C LEU A 87 8.48 2.71 4.32
N SER A 88 8.81 2.05 5.44
CA SER A 88 7.86 1.23 6.23
C SER A 88 6.68 2.00 6.83
N GLN A 89 6.83 3.32 6.98
CA GLN A 89 5.81 4.19 7.56
C GLN A 89 4.90 4.86 6.51
N ILE A 90 5.17 4.70 5.21
CA ILE A 90 4.31 5.26 4.16
C ILE A 90 2.98 4.54 4.23
N GLU A 91 1.89 5.30 4.33
CA GLU A 91 0.54 4.76 4.49
C GLU A 91 -0.35 5.01 3.28
N VAL A 92 -0.17 6.16 2.62
CA VAL A 92 -1.01 6.60 1.52
C VAL A 92 -0.14 7.15 0.39
N VAL A 93 -0.46 6.76 -0.84
CA VAL A 93 0.11 7.32 -2.07
C VAL A 93 -1.04 7.81 -2.96
N THR A 94 -1.00 9.08 -3.37
CA THR A 94 -2.10 9.66 -4.16
C THR A 94 -2.03 9.36 -5.65
N GLY A 95 -0.83 9.16 -6.18
CA GLY A 95 -0.57 8.66 -7.52
C GLY A 95 -0.41 7.14 -7.57
N TYR A 96 0.36 6.66 -8.54
CA TYR A 96 0.73 5.25 -8.65
C TYR A 96 1.96 4.90 -7.81
N VAL A 97 2.21 3.59 -7.68
CA VAL A 97 3.46 3.05 -7.12
C VAL A 97 4.22 2.32 -8.21
N LEU A 98 5.48 2.69 -8.42
CA LEU A 98 6.39 2.07 -9.38
C LEU A 98 7.64 1.57 -8.66
N ILE A 99 7.90 0.28 -8.78
CA ILE A 99 9.04 -0.39 -8.16
C ILE A 99 9.76 -1.17 -9.25
N GLY A 100 11.06 -0.96 -9.44
CA GLY A 100 11.77 -1.73 -10.44
C GLY A 100 13.17 -1.27 -10.81
N LEU A 101 13.88 -2.07 -11.60
CA LEU A 101 15.34 -1.94 -11.75
C LEU A 101 16.04 -2.02 -10.38
N LEU A 102 15.77 -3.10 -9.66
CA LEU A 102 16.24 -3.31 -8.28
C LEU A 102 17.04 -4.59 -8.16
N ASP A 103 18.02 -4.56 -7.28
CA ASP A 103 18.76 -5.73 -6.80
C ASP A 103 18.78 -5.71 -5.26
N VAL A 104 17.62 -5.97 -4.66
CA VAL A 104 17.38 -6.00 -3.20
C VAL A 104 16.43 -7.15 -2.87
N ASP A 105 16.53 -7.74 -1.67
CA ASP A 105 15.71 -8.91 -1.31
C ASP A 105 14.25 -8.58 -0.98
N HIS A 106 13.96 -7.39 -0.44
CA HIS A 106 12.61 -7.00 -0.02
C HIS A 106 12.36 -5.50 -0.13
N ILE A 107 11.09 -5.11 -0.33
CA ILE A 107 10.60 -3.73 -0.23
C ILE A 107 9.64 -3.60 0.96
N PRO A 108 10.03 -2.91 2.05
CA PRO A 108 9.24 -2.84 3.27
C PRO A 108 8.22 -1.69 3.21
N LEU A 109 7.11 -1.86 2.49
CA LEU A 109 5.97 -0.92 2.46
C LEU A 109 4.87 -1.36 3.43
N THR A 110 5.28 -1.71 4.65
CA THR A 110 4.45 -2.48 5.60
C THR A 110 3.22 -1.75 6.10
N SER A 111 3.24 -0.41 6.12
CA SER A 111 2.09 0.41 6.54
C SER A 111 1.25 0.92 5.39
N LEU A 112 1.65 0.66 4.13
CA LEU A 112 0.97 1.18 2.96
C LEU A 112 -0.41 0.53 2.89
N ARG A 113 -1.45 1.35 3.06
CA ARG A 113 -2.85 0.90 3.12
C ARG A 113 -3.67 1.29 1.91
N PHE A 114 -3.31 2.39 1.26
CA PHE A 114 -4.13 2.97 0.20
C PHE A 114 -3.28 3.58 -0.92
N ILE A 115 -3.48 3.09 -2.14
CA ILE A 115 -2.96 3.68 -3.37
C ILE A 115 -4.15 4.24 -4.14
N ARG A 116 -4.23 5.58 -4.22
CA ARG A 116 -5.37 6.24 -4.87
C ARG A 116 -5.27 6.16 -6.40
N ALA A 117 -4.06 6.24 -6.95
CA ALA A 117 -3.78 6.22 -8.38
C ALA A 117 -4.59 7.26 -9.16
N ASP A 118 -4.64 8.52 -8.69
CA ASP A 118 -5.26 9.63 -9.43
C ASP A 118 -4.68 9.79 -10.82
N ASN A 119 -3.36 9.60 -10.90
CA ASN A 119 -2.63 9.36 -12.13
C ASN A 119 -2.16 7.90 -12.10
N THR A 120 -2.42 7.18 -13.17
CA THR A 120 -1.99 5.79 -13.38
C THR A 120 -0.68 5.78 -14.18
N TYR A 121 0.10 4.71 -14.05
CA TYR A 121 1.22 4.47 -14.94
C TYR A 121 0.71 3.77 -16.20
N ASN A 122 0.86 4.40 -17.37
CA ASN A 122 0.36 3.83 -18.62
C ASN A 122 1.46 3.03 -19.33
N ILE A 123 1.19 1.76 -19.64
CA ILE A 123 2.07 0.90 -20.44
C ILE A 123 1.23 0.30 -21.56
N MET A 124 1.59 0.60 -22.81
CA MET A 124 0.92 0.07 -24.01
C MET A 124 -0.61 0.30 -24.02
N GLY A 125 -1.08 1.40 -23.43
CA GLY A 125 -2.50 1.73 -23.37
C GLY A 125 -3.23 1.20 -22.14
N GLU A 126 -2.63 0.28 -21.38
CA GLU A 126 -3.16 -0.19 -20.10
C GLU A 126 -2.73 0.72 -18.95
N GLU A 127 -3.63 0.93 -17.99
CA GLU A 127 -3.40 1.80 -16.84
C GLU A 127 -3.12 1.00 -15.57
N TYR A 128 -2.03 1.32 -14.87
CA TYR A 128 -1.60 0.62 -13.66
C TYR A 128 -1.54 1.54 -12.43
N GLY A 129 -2.08 1.06 -11.30
CA GLY A 129 -1.94 1.71 -9.99
C GLY A 129 -0.69 1.24 -9.26
N LEU A 130 -0.23 0.01 -9.55
CA LEU A 130 1.01 -0.58 -9.03
C LEU A 130 1.74 -1.30 -10.15
N VAL A 131 3.04 -1.02 -10.29
CA VAL A 131 3.93 -1.71 -11.23
C VAL A 131 5.16 -2.21 -10.47
N LEU A 132 5.42 -3.51 -10.57
CA LEU A 132 6.66 -4.13 -10.11
C LEU A 132 7.36 -4.81 -11.29
N ALA A 133 8.53 -4.31 -11.67
CA ALA A 133 9.24 -4.85 -12.82
C ALA A 133 10.77 -4.86 -12.72
N LEU A 134 11.42 -5.83 -13.35
CA LEU A 134 12.89 -5.89 -13.51
C LEU A 134 13.61 -5.88 -12.15
N THR A 135 13.32 -6.86 -11.30
CA THR A 135 13.81 -6.89 -9.91
C THR A 135 14.88 -7.96 -9.66
N ALA A 136 15.63 -8.33 -10.68
CA ALA A 136 16.81 -9.17 -10.55
C ALA A 136 17.87 -8.70 -11.54
N GLU A 137 19.12 -8.69 -11.12
CA GLU A 137 20.24 -8.51 -12.03
C GLU A 137 20.51 -9.84 -12.74
N ALA A 138 20.42 -9.84 -14.08
CA ALA A 138 20.99 -10.93 -14.87
C ALA A 138 22.52 -10.80 -14.77
N ASP A 139 23.12 -11.44 -13.77
CA ASP A 139 24.57 -11.48 -13.61
C ASP A 139 25.15 -12.10 -14.89
N GLY A 140 25.73 -11.29 -15.77
CA GLY A 140 26.38 -11.71 -17.01
C GLY A 140 27.62 -12.58 -16.81
N LYS A 141 27.75 -13.21 -15.63
CA LYS A 141 28.76 -14.21 -15.30
C LYS A 141 28.18 -15.59 -15.50
N GLU A 142 28.22 -15.99 -16.77
CA GLU A 142 28.24 -17.36 -17.25
C GLU A 142 28.97 -18.28 -16.24
N PHE A 143 28.23 -19.05 -15.46
CA PHE A 143 28.79 -20.25 -14.86
C PHE A 143 28.53 -21.38 -15.84
N GLN A 144 29.57 -21.71 -16.60
CA GLN A 144 29.59 -22.90 -17.41
C GLN A 144 29.22 -24.09 -16.51
N LYS A 145 28.04 -24.68 -16.76
CA LYS A 145 27.83 -26.08 -16.43
C LYS A 145 28.66 -26.89 -17.42
N GLU A 146 29.87 -27.26 -17.04
CA GLU A 146 30.45 -28.46 -17.63
C GLU A 146 29.53 -29.62 -17.23
N ASN A 147 28.71 -30.06 -18.17
CA ASN A 147 27.81 -31.24 -18.15
C ASN A 147 26.40 -31.02 -17.58
N SER A 148 25.51 -30.39 -18.36
CA SER A 148 24.09 -30.77 -18.34
C SER A 148 23.53 -30.75 -19.74
N THR A 149 22.98 -31.89 -20.15
CA THR A 149 22.45 -32.17 -21.49
C THR A 149 21.00 -31.72 -21.70
N ASP A 150 20.38 -31.06 -20.72
CA ASP A 150 19.05 -30.48 -20.88
C ASP A 150 19.13 -28.97 -20.67
N GLY A 151 18.81 -28.23 -21.73
CA GLY A 151 18.95 -26.79 -21.82
C GLY A 151 17.82 -26.05 -21.13
N GLU A 152 18.18 -25.30 -20.08
CA GLU A 152 17.77 -23.92 -19.79
C GLU A 152 18.44 -23.56 -18.46
N GLN A 153 19.35 -22.58 -18.49
CA GLN A 153 20.11 -22.17 -17.31
C GLN A 153 20.01 -20.66 -17.14
N GLU A 154 18.95 -20.20 -16.50
CA GLU A 154 18.83 -18.81 -16.07
C GLU A 154 19.54 -18.66 -14.71
N ILE A 155 20.67 -17.93 -14.70
CA ILE A 155 21.54 -17.78 -13.52
C ILE A 155 21.19 -16.46 -12.82
N TYR A 156 20.04 -16.39 -12.17
CA TYR A 156 19.75 -15.31 -11.22
C TYR A 156 20.36 -15.66 -9.87
N ARG A 157 21.17 -14.75 -9.32
CA ARG A 157 21.84 -14.97 -8.03
C ARG A 157 21.21 -14.21 -6.88
N HIS A 158 20.52 -13.13 -7.20
CA HIS A 158 20.01 -12.16 -6.24
C HIS A 158 18.90 -11.36 -6.92
N GLY A 159 17.95 -10.85 -6.13
CA GLY A 159 16.78 -10.15 -6.62
C GLY A 159 15.66 -10.14 -5.59
N LEU A 160 14.60 -9.38 -5.88
CA LEU A 160 13.48 -9.20 -4.98
C LEU A 160 12.72 -10.50 -4.75
N VAL A 161 12.61 -10.88 -3.48
CA VAL A 161 11.88 -12.06 -3.01
C VAL A 161 10.52 -11.68 -2.43
N GLU A 162 10.45 -10.59 -1.65
CA GLU A 162 9.23 -10.17 -0.95
C GLU A 162 8.83 -8.73 -1.26
N LEU A 163 7.59 -8.55 -1.72
CA LEU A 163 6.92 -7.25 -1.76
C LEU A 163 6.04 -7.11 -0.50
N GLN A 164 6.56 -6.50 0.56
CA GLN A 164 5.94 -6.53 1.88
C GLN A 164 4.84 -5.46 2.02
N LEU A 165 3.60 -5.83 1.66
CA LEU A 165 2.41 -4.97 1.69
C LEU A 165 1.26 -5.49 2.60
N PRO A 166 1.51 -5.98 3.82
CA PRO A 166 0.49 -6.59 4.69
C PRO A 166 -0.69 -5.67 5.05
N SER A 167 -0.49 -4.35 5.02
CA SER A 167 -1.54 -3.38 5.32
C SER A 167 -2.32 -2.89 4.11
N LEU A 168 -1.93 -3.30 2.88
CA LEU A 168 -2.54 -2.80 1.66
C LEU A 168 -3.98 -3.31 1.53
N LYS A 169 -4.93 -2.38 1.62
CA LYS A 169 -6.35 -2.69 1.54
C LYS A 169 -6.99 -2.26 0.22
N GLU A 170 -6.50 -1.20 -0.42
CA GLU A 170 -7.10 -0.74 -1.67
C GLU A 170 -6.10 -0.10 -2.65
N ILE A 171 -6.23 -0.46 -3.93
CA ILE A 171 -5.73 0.27 -5.10
C ILE A 171 -6.95 0.79 -5.89
N SER A 172 -7.20 2.09 -5.80
CA SER A 172 -8.48 2.69 -6.21
C SER A 172 -8.68 2.76 -7.73
N LYS A 173 -7.59 2.82 -8.51
CA LYS A 173 -7.59 2.93 -9.98
C LYS A 173 -6.39 2.20 -10.59
N GLY A 174 -6.53 1.85 -11.87
CA GLY A 174 -5.56 1.02 -12.60
C GLY A 174 -5.58 -0.46 -12.20
N LYS A 175 -4.82 -1.28 -12.94
CA LYS A 175 -4.49 -2.68 -12.64
C LYS A 175 -3.16 -2.76 -11.87
N VAL A 176 -2.74 -3.97 -11.53
CA VAL A 176 -1.39 -4.27 -11.05
C VAL A 176 -0.58 -4.95 -12.16
N LEU A 177 0.68 -4.59 -12.33
CA LEU A 177 1.60 -5.27 -13.25
C LEU A 177 2.76 -5.91 -12.50
N PHE A 178 3.01 -7.18 -12.80
CA PHE A 178 4.25 -7.87 -12.46
C PHE A 178 4.96 -8.31 -13.75
N TYR A 179 6.22 -7.91 -13.94
CA TYR A 179 6.99 -8.22 -15.15
C TYR A 179 8.49 -8.38 -14.87
N LYS A 180 9.08 -9.53 -15.20
CA LYS A 180 10.52 -9.80 -15.06
C LYS A 180 11.03 -9.68 -13.61
N ASN A 181 10.37 -10.41 -12.71
CA ASN A 181 10.71 -10.55 -11.30
C ASN A 181 10.99 -12.04 -10.94
N PRO A 182 12.06 -12.65 -11.49
CA PRO A 182 12.27 -14.11 -11.45
C PRO A 182 12.53 -14.68 -10.05
N MET A 183 12.83 -13.84 -9.06
CA MET A 183 13.07 -14.25 -7.67
C MET A 183 11.86 -13.99 -6.75
N LEU A 184 10.83 -13.30 -7.24
CA LEU A 184 9.71 -12.82 -6.43
C LEU A 184 8.79 -13.96 -6.02
N CYS A 185 8.42 -14.03 -4.76
CA CYS A 185 7.49 -15.02 -4.23
C CYS A 185 6.21 -14.36 -3.69
N PHE A 186 5.25 -15.19 -3.29
CA PHE A 186 4.03 -14.85 -2.54
C PHE A 186 2.96 -14.02 -3.28
N VAL A 187 3.31 -13.18 -4.25
CA VAL A 187 2.34 -12.29 -4.93
C VAL A 187 1.22 -13.03 -5.66
N ASN A 188 1.48 -14.27 -6.07
CA ASN A 188 0.48 -15.18 -6.65
C ASN A 188 -0.51 -15.74 -5.62
N THR A 189 -0.16 -15.69 -4.34
CA THR A 189 -1.03 -16.09 -3.22
C THR A 189 -1.92 -14.94 -2.76
N VAL A 190 -1.69 -13.69 -3.17
CA VAL A 190 -2.48 -12.53 -2.72
C VAL A 190 -3.87 -12.56 -3.36
N ASN A 191 -4.92 -12.35 -2.56
CA ASN A 191 -6.27 -12.11 -3.07
C ASN A 191 -6.38 -10.67 -3.60
N TRP A 192 -6.19 -10.51 -4.90
CA TRP A 192 -6.18 -9.20 -5.57
C TRP A 192 -7.56 -8.60 -5.81
N HIS A 193 -8.61 -9.42 -5.95
CA HIS A 193 -9.99 -8.93 -6.07
C HIS A 193 -10.45 -8.18 -4.81
N ALA A 194 -9.87 -8.52 -3.65
CA ALA A 194 -10.12 -7.80 -2.41
C ALA A 194 -9.38 -6.45 -2.32
N ILE A 195 -8.34 -6.22 -3.14
CA ILE A 195 -7.53 -4.98 -3.12
C ILE A 195 -7.91 -4.03 -4.26
N VAL A 196 -8.29 -4.56 -5.42
CA VAL A 196 -8.57 -3.78 -6.62
C VAL A 196 -10.08 -3.85 -6.91
N PRO A 197 -10.89 -2.95 -6.33
CA PRO A 197 -12.34 -3.06 -6.37
C PRO A 197 -12.91 -2.89 -7.79
N GLY A 198 -13.89 -3.72 -8.13
CA GLY A 198 -14.68 -3.58 -9.36
C GLY A 198 -13.95 -3.96 -10.65
N ARG A 199 -12.92 -4.82 -10.57
CA ARG A 199 -12.21 -5.36 -11.76
C ARG A 199 -12.29 -6.88 -11.80
N ASP A 200 -12.59 -7.39 -12.99
CA ASP A 200 -12.56 -8.84 -13.27
C ASP A 200 -11.12 -9.37 -13.30
N GLU A 201 -10.23 -8.62 -13.96
CA GLU A 201 -8.80 -8.92 -14.09
C GLU A 201 -7.97 -7.83 -13.39
N PRO A 202 -7.74 -7.96 -12.07
CA PRO A 202 -7.05 -6.94 -11.29
C PRO A 202 -5.54 -6.90 -11.51
N VAL A 203 -4.95 -7.99 -12.02
CA VAL A 203 -3.49 -8.16 -12.17
C VAL A 203 -3.14 -8.69 -13.55
N ASN A 204 -2.12 -8.09 -14.15
CA ASN A 204 -1.43 -8.62 -15.30
C ASN A 204 -0.11 -9.26 -14.84
N TYR A 205 0.00 -10.56 -15.02
CA TYR A 205 1.26 -11.30 -14.86
C TYR A 205 1.91 -11.43 -16.24
N GLY A 206 2.97 -10.65 -16.49
CA GLY A 206 3.77 -10.77 -17.70
C GLY A 206 4.87 -11.84 -17.56
N ASP A 207 5.84 -11.80 -18.47
CA ASP A 207 6.97 -12.74 -18.48
C ASP A 207 7.72 -12.70 -17.14
N ASP A 208 8.04 -13.87 -16.58
CA ASP A 208 8.74 -14.05 -15.31
C ASP A 208 8.19 -13.15 -14.19
N ALA A 209 6.87 -12.92 -14.17
CA ALA A 209 6.22 -12.01 -13.23
C ALA A 209 6.53 -12.31 -11.75
N TYR A 210 6.72 -13.58 -11.44
CA TYR A 210 7.13 -14.10 -10.14
C TYR A 210 7.73 -15.50 -10.34
N ARG A 211 8.40 -16.02 -9.30
CA ARG A 211 8.95 -17.37 -9.26
C ARG A 211 7.84 -18.39 -9.05
N PHE A 212 7.49 -19.13 -10.10
CA PHE A 212 6.45 -20.16 -10.05
C PHE A 212 6.79 -21.32 -9.11
N ASP A 213 8.04 -21.77 -9.11
CA ASP A 213 8.56 -22.88 -8.29
C ASP A 213 9.15 -22.39 -6.94
N CYS A 214 8.57 -21.34 -6.35
CA CYS A 214 9.12 -20.77 -5.13
C CYS A 214 9.10 -21.82 -3.99
N PRO A 215 10.24 -22.09 -3.32
CA PRO A 215 10.30 -23.07 -2.23
C PRO A 215 9.74 -22.54 -0.91
N LEU A 216 9.32 -21.26 -0.87
CA LEU A 216 8.80 -20.58 0.30
C LEU A 216 7.27 -20.60 0.27
N GLU A 217 6.68 -20.88 1.42
CA GLU A 217 5.24 -20.90 1.61
C GLU A 217 4.82 -19.85 2.65
N CYS A 218 3.58 -19.40 2.58
CA CYS A 218 3.03 -18.52 3.62
C CYS A 218 3.05 -19.21 4.99
N ASP A 219 3.23 -18.41 6.05
CA ASP A 219 3.04 -18.92 7.41
C ASP A 219 1.64 -19.53 7.59
N SER A 220 1.58 -20.64 8.33
CA SER A 220 0.32 -21.30 8.71
C SER A 220 -0.70 -20.38 9.37
N ALA A 221 -0.26 -19.32 10.05
CA ALA A 221 -1.12 -18.30 10.66
C ALA A 221 -1.93 -17.49 9.64
N CYS A 222 -1.54 -17.50 8.36
CA CYS A 222 -2.23 -16.79 7.28
C CYS A 222 -3.43 -17.55 6.70
N ARG A 223 -3.77 -18.73 7.26
CA ARG A 223 -4.96 -19.50 6.87
C ARG A 223 -6.18 -19.01 7.64
N PHE A 224 -7.02 -18.19 7.03
CA PHE A 224 -8.20 -17.59 7.65
C PHE A 224 -9.50 -18.26 7.18
N GLY A 225 -9.66 -19.56 7.44
CA GLY A 225 -10.87 -20.31 7.08
C GLY A 225 -10.97 -20.70 5.60
N ASP A 226 -10.14 -20.11 4.74
CA ASP A 226 -9.91 -20.56 3.36
C ASP A 226 -8.90 -21.71 3.32
N ASP A 227 -8.98 -22.54 2.28
CA ASP A 227 -8.00 -23.61 2.02
C ASP A 227 -6.62 -23.06 1.64
N ILE A 228 -6.56 -21.79 1.22
CA ILE A 228 -5.36 -21.12 0.70
C ILE A 228 -4.91 -20.04 1.68
N ALA A 229 -3.61 -20.03 2.01
CA ALA A 229 -3.00 -18.96 2.78
C ALA A 229 -2.66 -17.79 1.85
N HIS A 230 -3.07 -16.58 2.23
CA HIS A 230 -2.77 -15.36 1.48
C HIS A 230 -1.71 -14.54 2.23
N CYS A 231 -0.57 -14.24 1.61
CA CYS A 231 0.51 -13.49 2.26
C CYS A 231 1.37 -12.67 1.29
N TRP A 232 2.15 -11.76 1.87
CA TRP A 232 3.10 -10.87 1.20
C TRP A 232 4.56 -11.24 1.47
N GLY A 233 4.79 -12.34 2.19
CA GLY A 233 6.11 -12.75 2.70
C GLY A 233 6.01 -13.92 3.66
N LEU A 234 7.15 -14.43 4.10
CA LEU A 234 7.28 -15.64 4.91
C LEU A 234 6.70 -15.48 6.34
N ASN A 235 6.81 -14.28 6.90
CA ASN A 235 6.52 -14.02 8.32
C ASN A 235 4.99 -13.97 8.60
N PRO A 236 4.50 -14.40 9.78
CA PRO A 236 3.07 -14.26 10.16
C PRO A 236 2.56 -12.81 10.21
N LEU A 237 3.44 -11.81 10.26
CA LEU A 237 3.09 -10.40 10.10
C LEU A 237 2.84 -10.00 8.65
N MET A 238 3.20 -10.86 7.69
CA MET A 238 2.99 -10.66 6.26
C MET A 238 1.71 -11.30 5.74
N CYS A 239 0.87 -11.86 6.61
CA CYS A 239 -0.44 -12.35 6.19
C CYS A 239 -1.28 -11.22 5.59
N GLN A 240 -1.94 -11.49 4.48
CA GLN A 240 -2.94 -10.59 3.93
C GLN A 240 -4.15 -10.62 4.86
N ARG A 241 -4.27 -9.62 5.73
CA ARG A 241 -5.37 -9.55 6.69
C ARG A 241 -6.57 -8.93 6.00
N HIS A 242 -7.57 -9.76 5.75
CA HIS A 242 -8.90 -9.30 5.40
C HIS A 242 -9.84 -9.55 6.58
N GLU A 243 -10.57 -8.51 6.96
CA GLU A 243 -11.87 -8.73 7.58
C GLU A 243 -12.72 -9.42 6.51
N VAL A 244 -13.42 -10.51 6.87
CA VAL A 244 -14.15 -11.39 5.94
C VAL A 244 -14.83 -10.54 4.84
N PRO A 245 -14.41 -10.67 3.57
CA PRO A 245 -14.86 -9.76 2.54
C PRO A 245 -16.37 -9.88 2.36
N VAL A 246 -17.07 -8.76 2.50
CA VAL A 246 -18.49 -8.67 2.16
C VAL A 246 -18.60 -8.64 0.65
N TRP A 247 -19.26 -9.64 0.08
CA TRP A 247 -19.47 -9.69 -1.36
C TRP A 247 -20.52 -8.65 -1.73
N CYS A 248 -20.07 -7.58 -2.39
CA CYS A 248 -20.94 -6.48 -2.74
C CYS A 248 -21.95 -6.87 -3.81
N HIS A 249 -23.10 -6.19 -3.78
CA HIS A 249 -24.02 -6.21 -4.91
C HIS A 249 -23.29 -5.78 -6.19
N GLN A 250 -23.63 -6.41 -7.33
CA GLN A 250 -22.99 -6.15 -8.63
C GLN A 250 -23.03 -4.68 -9.07
N ASP A 251 -24.06 -3.95 -8.64
CA ASP A 251 -24.25 -2.53 -8.98
C ASP A 251 -23.53 -1.57 -8.01
N CYS A 252 -22.88 -2.09 -6.96
CA CYS A 252 -22.03 -1.26 -6.12
C CYS A 252 -20.73 -0.91 -6.87
N PRO A 253 -20.13 0.27 -6.63
CA PRO A 253 -18.83 0.65 -7.18
C PRO A 253 -17.66 -0.06 -6.47
N GLY A 254 -17.85 -1.32 -6.08
CA GLY A 254 -16.85 -2.21 -5.48
C GLY A 254 -16.61 -2.05 -3.98
N ARG A 255 -17.40 -1.24 -3.26
CA ARG A 255 -17.32 -1.09 -1.79
C ARG A 255 -18.71 -1.21 -1.16
N CYS A 256 -18.80 -1.98 -0.09
CA CYS A 256 -20.05 -2.18 0.63
C CYS A 256 -19.79 -2.59 2.08
N TYR A 257 -20.80 -2.37 2.91
CA TYR A 257 -20.88 -2.86 4.30
C TYR A 257 -21.91 -3.99 4.46
N ASP A 258 -22.69 -4.26 3.40
CA ASP A 258 -23.65 -5.36 3.28
C ASP A 258 -23.75 -5.78 1.79
N SER A 259 -24.13 -7.04 1.54
CA SER A 259 -24.29 -7.65 0.22
C SER A 259 -25.47 -7.12 -0.61
N TYR A 260 -26.42 -6.42 0.02
CA TYR A 260 -27.56 -5.83 -0.69
C TYR A 260 -27.18 -4.52 -1.39
N ILE A 261 -27.97 -4.12 -2.40
CA ILE A 261 -27.79 -2.84 -3.13
C ILE A 261 -27.82 -1.60 -2.22
N LEU A 262 -28.54 -1.63 -1.10
CA LEU A 262 -28.54 -0.55 -0.10
C LEU A 262 -27.30 -0.55 0.80
N GLY A 263 -26.50 -1.61 0.72
CA GLY A 263 -25.24 -1.82 1.42
C GLY A 263 -24.04 -1.16 0.74
N CYS A 264 -24.20 -0.50 -0.41
CA CYS A 264 -23.08 0.18 -1.07
C CYS A 264 -22.56 1.36 -0.24
N CYS A 265 -21.23 1.53 -0.24
CA CYS A 265 -20.59 2.68 0.39
C CYS A 265 -20.80 3.97 -0.42
N HIS A 266 -20.63 5.11 0.26
CA HIS A 266 -20.59 6.40 -0.42
C HIS A 266 -19.41 6.47 -1.42
N PRO A 267 -19.55 7.11 -2.60
CA PRO A 267 -18.47 7.21 -3.60
C PRO A 267 -17.20 7.91 -3.13
N GLU A 268 -17.31 8.72 -2.07
CA GLU A 268 -16.19 9.42 -1.42
C GLU A 268 -15.45 8.55 -0.39
N CYS A 269 -15.90 7.32 -0.16
CA CYS A 269 -15.20 6.35 0.69
C CYS A 269 -14.11 5.60 -0.09
N ALA A 270 -13.02 5.28 0.60
CA ALA A 270 -12.00 4.32 0.21
C ALA A 270 -11.91 3.23 1.28
N ILE A 271 -11.38 2.07 0.90
CA ILE A 271 -11.22 0.84 1.69
C ILE A 271 -12.56 0.19 2.06
N GLY A 272 -13.47 0.94 2.66
CA GLY A 272 -14.73 0.42 3.17
C GLY A 272 -15.57 1.51 3.84
N CYS A 273 -16.68 1.10 4.43
CA CYS A 273 -17.56 1.98 5.19
C CYS A 273 -18.34 1.16 6.22
N TYR A 274 -18.97 1.86 7.16
CA TYR A 274 -19.87 1.30 8.17
C TYR A 274 -21.34 1.69 7.91
N GLY A 275 -21.60 2.35 6.78
CA GLY A 275 -22.90 2.89 6.40
C GLY A 275 -22.84 3.60 5.04
N PRO A 276 -23.99 4.05 4.51
CA PRO A 276 -24.08 4.56 3.14
C PRO A 276 -23.66 6.04 3.00
N ARG A 277 -23.35 6.75 4.09
CA ARG A 277 -23.07 8.19 4.04
C ARG A 277 -21.58 8.49 3.90
N ASP A 278 -21.28 9.71 3.46
CA ASP A 278 -19.93 10.27 3.40
C ASP A 278 -19.27 10.46 4.78
N THR A 279 -20.04 10.32 5.87
CA THR A 279 -19.55 10.32 7.25
C THR A 279 -19.20 8.92 7.76
N ASP A 280 -19.59 7.88 7.03
CA ASP A 280 -19.51 6.50 7.52
C ASP A 280 -18.33 5.75 6.90
N CYS A 281 -17.44 6.46 6.18
CA CYS A 281 -16.29 5.87 5.51
C CYS A 281 -15.22 5.41 6.51
N GLU A 282 -14.59 4.25 6.24
CA GLU A 282 -13.39 3.83 6.96
C GLU A 282 -12.22 4.79 6.67
N LEU A 283 -12.09 5.18 5.40
CA LEU A 283 -11.14 6.19 4.94
C LEU A 283 -11.80 7.10 3.90
N CYS A 284 -11.52 8.40 3.95
CA CYS A 284 -11.90 9.29 2.85
C CYS A 284 -11.04 9.03 1.63
N LYS A 285 -11.64 8.94 0.45
CA LYS A 285 -10.93 8.76 -0.81
C LYS A 285 -10.02 9.95 -1.14
N TYR A 286 -10.53 11.16 -0.97
CA TYR A 286 -9.79 12.39 -1.24
C TYR A 286 -9.50 13.15 0.06
N PHE A 287 -10.46 13.95 0.50
CA PHE A 287 -10.30 14.83 1.66
C PHE A 287 -11.40 14.61 2.69
N LYS A 288 -11.13 15.07 3.92
CA LYS A 288 -12.07 15.12 5.02
C LYS A 288 -12.29 16.58 5.42
N HIS A 289 -13.55 16.95 5.57
CA HIS A 289 -13.95 18.28 6.01
C HIS A 289 -15.12 18.15 6.99
N GLU A 290 -14.94 18.65 8.22
CA GLU A 290 -15.97 18.62 9.27
C GLU A 290 -16.59 17.22 9.49
N GLY A 291 -15.75 16.17 9.45
CA GLY A 291 -16.18 14.79 9.65
C GLY A 291 -16.78 14.11 8.40
N ARG A 292 -16.87 14.80 7.27
CA ARG A 292 -17.40 14.27 6.01
C ARG A 292 -16.28 14.05 4.99
N CYS A 293 -16.37 12.99 4.19
CA CYS A 293 -15.50 12.80 3.05
C CYS A 293 -15.97 13.62 1.85
N VAL A 294 -15.05 14.39 1.26
CA VAL A 294 -15.32 15.32 0.18
C VAL A 294 -14.27 15.20 -0.93
N SER A 295 -14.70 15.39 -2.17
CA SER A 295 -13.83 15.34 -3.35
C SER A 295 -12.87 16.53 -3.47
N SER A 296 -13.20 17.66 -2.84
CA SER A 296 -12.35 18.85 -2.77
C SER A 296 -12.67 19.68 -1.52
N CYS A 297 -11.66 20.37 -0.99
CA CYS A 297 -11.88 21.30 0.12
C CYS A 297 -12.72 22.51 -0.34
N PRO A 298 -13.75 22.93 0.42
CA PRO A 298 -14.54 24.12 0.13
C PRO A 298 -13.71 25.39 -0.11
N ALA A 299 -14.25 26.30 -0.94
CA ALA A 299 -13.60 27.57 -1.25
C ALA A 299 -13.40 28.44 0.00
N GLY A 300 -12.23 29.07 0.11
CA GLY A 300 -11.84 29.88 1.28
C GLY A 300 -11.10 29.11 2.38
N ILE A 301 -10.88 27.80 2.20
CA ILE A 301 -9.98 26.98 3.01
C ILE A 301 -8.58 27.06 2.41
N SER A 302 -7.59 27.43 3.21
CA SER A 302 -6.28 27.86 2.75
C SER A 302 -5.13 26.88 3.03
N TYR A 303 -5.36 25.76 3.70
CA TYR A 303 -4.31 24.74 3.88
C TYR A 303 -4.84 23.30 3.92
N ARG A 304 -4.07 22.40 3.30
CA ARG A 304 -4.26 20.93 3.33
C ARG A 304 -3.18 20.32 4.20
N LYS A 305 -3.54 19.36 5.03
CA LYS A 305 -2.58 18.53 5.78
C LYS A 305 -2.88 17.07 5.46
N GLY A 306 -2.21 16.53 4.44
CA GLY A 306 -2.61 15.25 3.84
C GLY A 306 -4.06 15.30 3.36
N GLN A 307 -4.94 14.51 4.00
CA GLN A 307 -6.35 14.45 3.63
C GLN A 307 -7.26 15.43 4.40
N GLU A 308 -6.76 16.17 5.40
CA GLU A 308 -7.61 17.07 6.19
C GLU A 308 -7.70 18.47 5.55
N CYS A 309 -8.93 18.97 5.41
CA CYS A 309 -9.21 20.35 5.02
C CYS A 309 -9.23 21.26 6.27
N ILE A 310 -8.22 22.11 6.44
CA ILE A 310 -8.06 22.93 7.65
C ILE A 310 -8.43 24.39 7.37
N ARG A 311 -9.35 24.92 8.18
CA ARG A 311 -9.70 26.35 8.21
C ARG A 311 -8.65 27.11 9.03
N LEU A 312 -8.08 28.18 8.47
CA LEU A 312 -7.24 29.14 9.23
C LEU A 312 -8.08 29.99 10.18
#